data_AF-A0A2E4YBU7-F1
#
_entry.id   AF-A0A2E4YBU7-F1
#
_cell.length_a   1.000
_cell.length_b   1.000
_cell.length_c   1.000
_cell.angle_alpha   90.00
_cell.angle_beta   90.00
_cell.angle_gamma   90.00
#
_symmetry.space_group_name_H-M   'P 1'
#
loop_
_entity.id
_entity.type
_entity.pdbx_description
1 polymer ?
#
loop_
_entity_poly.entity_id
_entity_poly.type
_entity_poly.pdbx_seq_one_letter_code
_entity_poly.pdbx_strand_id
1 'polypeptide(L)' 'MEEDESYTTSPAAIRQTYLDNLNEFLSYCRKKCQSNGVDYCLLNTAEPLDEALSSYMSKRAKSF' A
#
# COMPACT_ATOMS: atom_id res chain seq x y z
N MET A 1 -31.17 -10.08 2.38
CA MET A 1 -30.48 -11.33 2.01
C MET A 1 -29.21 -10.87 1.34
N GLU A 2 -28.05 -11.18 1.92
CA GLU A 2 -26.80 -11.04 1.16
C GLU A 2 -26.80 -12.20 0.15
N GLU A 3 -26.64 -11.88 -1.14
CA GLU A 3 -26.58 -12.90 -2.19
C GLU A 3 -25.22 -13.59 -2.15
N ASP A 4 -25.21 -14.93 -2.08
CA ASP A 4 -24.03 -15.79 -2.22
C ASP A 4 -23.56 -15.82 -3.70
N GLU A 5 -23.25 -14.67 -4.27
CA GLU A 5 -22.66 -14.59 -5.61
C GLU A 5 -21.18 -15.01 -5.57
N SER A 6 -20.91 -16.23 -6.03
CA SER A 6 -19.54 -16.71 -6.26
C SER A 6 -19.11 -16.45 -7.70
N TYR A 7 -18.12 -15.57 -7.87
CA TYR A 7 -17.52 -15.29 -9.17
C TYR A 7 -16.33 -16.22 -9.43
N THR A 8 -16.41 -17.05 -10.47
CA THR A 8 -15.26 -17.84 -10.95
C THR A 8 -14.26 -16.92 -11.63
N THR A 9 -13.22 -16.51 -10.91
CA THR A 9 -12.10 -15.74 -11.46
C THR A 9 -10.84 -16.59 -11.58
N SER A 10 -9.99 -16.27 -12.56
CA SER A 10 -8.64 -16.83 -12.65
C SER A 10 -7.66 -15.83 -12.05
N PRO A 11 -7.01 -16.13 -10.91
CA PRO A 11 -6.04 -15.24 -10.29
C PRO A 11 -4.93 -14.81 -11.25
N ALA A 12 -4.49 -15.72 -12.13
CA ALA A 12 -3.46 -15.43 -13.12
C ALA A 12 -3.92 -14.40 -14.16
N ALA A 13 -5.20 -14.44 -14.56
CA ALA A 13 -5.75 -13.53 -15.56
C ALA A 13 -5.91 -12.10 -15.03
N ILE A 14 -6.26 -11.94 -13.75
CA ILE A 14 -6.51 -10.61 -13.15
C ILE A 14 -5.28 -9.99 -12.49
N ARG A 15 -4.24 -10.79 -12.22
CA ARG A 15 -3.05 -10.35 -11.47
C ARG A 15 -2.41 -9.10 -12.06
N GLN A 16 -2.24 -9.06 -13.38
CA GLN A 16 -1.57 -7.93 -14.03
C GLN A 16 -2.37 -6.65 -13.86
N THR A 17 -3.65 -6.65 -14.25
CA THR A 17 -4.54 -5.50 -14.11
C THR A 17 -4.68 -5.05 -12.65
N TYR A 18 -4.74 -5.98 -11.70
CA TYR A 18 -4.75 -5.65 -10.27
C TYR A 18 -3.49 -4.89 -9.85
N LEU A 19 -2.30 -5.39 -10.23
CA LEU A 19 -1.03 -4.75 -9.90
C LEU A 19 -0.90 -3.38 -10.57
N ASP A 20 -1.39 -3.23 -11.80
CA ASP A 20 -1.37 -1.95 -12.51
C ASP A 20 -2.23 -0.91 -11.77
N ASN A 21 -3.47 -1.26 -11.44
CA ASN A 21 -4.38 -0.40 -10.67
C ASN A 21 -3.84 -0.06 -9.28
N LEU A 22 -3.24 -1.05 -8.60
CA LEU A 22 -2.63 -0.85 -7.30
C LEU A 22 -1.46 0.15 -7.40
N ASN A 23 -0.57 -0.03 -8.37
CA ASN A 23 0.58 0.86 -8.55
C ASN A 23 0.15 2.28 -8.94
N GLU A 24 -0.92 2.43 -9.73
CA GLU A 24 -1.51 3.73 -10.04
C GLU A 24 -1.99 4.44 -8.77
N PHE A 25 -2.72 3.72 -7.91
CA PHE A 25 -3.19 4.24 -6.63
C PHE A 25 -2.04 4.65 -5.71
N LEU A 26 -1.01 3.80 -5.57
CA LEU A 26 0.18 4.12 -4.77
C LEU A 26 0.93 5.35 -5.31
N SER A 27 1.01 5.48 -6.64
CA SER A 27 1.61 6.64 -7.30
C SER A 27 0.83 7.92 -7.03
N TYR A 28 -0.51 7.85 -7.09
CA TYR A 28 -1.39 8.95 -6.72
C TYR A 28 -1.15 9.41 -5.29
N CYS A 29 -1.18 8.48 -4.32
CA CYS A 29 -0.94 8.79 -2.90
C CYS A 29 0.44 9.42 -2.70
N ARG A 30 1.49 8.82 -3.26
CA ARG A 30 2.86 9.36 -3.18
C ARG A 30 2.94 10.80 -3.69
N LYS A 31 2.37 11.08 -4.86
CA LYS A 31 2.37 12.44 -5.46
C LYS A 31 1.65 13.44 -4.56
N LYS A 32 0.49 13.06 -4.01
CA LYS A 32 -0.28 13.90 -3.09
C LYS A 32 0.46 14.17 -1.78
N CYS A 33 1.11 13.17 -1.19
CA CYS A 33 1.94 13.36 0.00
C CYS A 33 3.10 14.33 -0.29
N GLN A 34 3.85 14.08 -1.37
CA GLN A 34 4.98 14.93 -1.77
C GLN A 34 4.58 16.38 -2.03
N SER A 35 3.47 16.62 -2.73
CA SER A 35 3.00 17.98 -3.01
C SER A 35 2.60 18.77 -1.76
N ASN A 36 2.32 18.07 -0.65
CA ASN A 36 1.95 18.66 0.63
C ASN A 36 3.09 18.63 1.66
N GLY A 37 4.31 18.22 1.26
CA GLY A 37 5.44 18.09 2.18
C GLY A 37 5.27 16.98 3.23
N VAL A 38 4.45 15.98 2.94
CA VAL A 38 4.17 14.84 3.82
C VAL A 38 5.06 13.66 3.41
N ASP A 39 5.74 13.06 4.39
CA ASP A 39 6.53 11.85 4.19
C ASP A 39 5.63 10.67 3.79
N TYR A 40 6.05 9.92 2.77
CA TYR A 40 5.34 8.72 2.29
C TYR A 40 6.21 7.48 2.46
N CYS A 41 5.67 6.44 3.11
CA CYS A 41 6.32 5.13 3.18
C CYS A 41 5.28 4.01 3.04
N LEU A 42 5.71 2.90 2.43
CA LEU A 42 4.94 1.66 2.43
C LEU A 42 5.31 0.84 3.67
N LEU A 43 4.31 0.25 4.30
CA LEU A 43 4.46 -0.63 5.46
C LEU A 43 3.94 -2.03 5.12
N ASN A 44 4.57 -3.04 5.71
CA ASN A 44 4.09 -4.41 5.64
C ASN A 44 2.96 -4.60 6.66
N THR A 45 1.74 -4.84 6.20
CA THR A 45 0.58 -4.99 7.09
C THR A 45 0.53 -6.33 7.81
N ALA A 46 1.43 -7.26 7.50
CA ALA A 46 1.62 -8.48 8.28
C ALA A 46 2.46 -8.25 9.55
N GLU A 47 3.18 -7.13 9.64
CA GLU A 47 3.97 -6.76 10.82
C GLU A 47 3.11 -5.99 11.85
N PRO A 48 3.35 -6.18 13.16
CA PRO A 48 2.77 -5.34 14.18
C PRO A 48 3.07 -3.85 13.93
N LEU A 49 2.07 -3.01 14.17
CA LEU A 49 2.14 -1.58 13.86
C LEU A 49 3.25 -0.85 14.64
N ASP A 50 3.46 -1.23 15.89
CA ASP A 50 4.49 -0.66 16.76
C ASP A 50 5.91 -0.94 16.26
N GLU A 51 6.16 -2.17 15.80
CA GLU A 51 7.44 -2.54 15.17
C GLU A 51 7.67 -1.76 13.87
N ALA A 52 6.66 -1.72 12.99
CA ALA A 52 6.73 -0.99 11.73
C ALA A 52 6.99 0.52 11.94
N LEU A 53 6.33 1.12 12.93
CA LEU A 53 6.49 2.54 13.27
C LEU A 53 7.87 2.83 13.87
N SER A 54 8.35 1.98 14.78
CA SER A 54 9.68 2.11 15.38
C SER A 54 10.78 2.05 14.32
N SER A 55 10.67 1.12 13.37
CA SER A 55 11.56 1.00 12.21
C SER A 55 11.53 2.23 11.32
N TYR A 56 10.34 2.77 11.03
CA TYR A 56 10.18 4.00 10.25
C TYR A 56 10.85 5.20 10.93
N MET A 57 10.57 5.43 12.22
CA MET A 57 11.16 6.55 12.98
C MET A 57 12.68 6.44 13.06
N SER A 58 13.21 5.23 13.26
CA SER A 58 14.66 4.98 13.28
C SER A 58 15.32 5.30 11.93
N LYS A 59 14.68 4.95 10.81
CA LYS A 59 15.17 5.29 9.45
C LYS A 59 15.14 6.80 9.23
N ARG A 60 14.05 7.46 9.63
CA ARG A 60 13.89 8.91 9.50
C ARG A 60 14.95 9.67 10.28
N ALA A 61 15.23 9.27 11.53
CA ALA A 61 16.24 9.90 12.37
C ALA A 61 17.66 9.82 11.80
N LYS A 62 18.00 8.75 11.05
CA LYS A 62 19.29 8.59 10.37
C LYS A 62 19.43 9.38 9.07
N SER A 63 18.33 9.86 8.52
CA SER A 63 18.31 10.60 7.26
C SER A 63 18.42 12.12 7.46
N PHE A 64 18.47 12.56 8.72
CA PHE A 64 18.90 13.90 9.15
C PHE A 64 20.38 13.88 9.51
#